data_AF-A0A7V3X0J1-F1
#
_entry.id   AF-A0A7V3X0J1-F1
#
_cell.length_a   1.000
_cell.length_b   1.000
_cell.length_c   1.000
_cell.angle_alpha   90.00
_cell.angle_beta   90.00
_cell.angle_gamma   90.00
#
_symmetry.space_group_name_H-M   'P 1'
#
loop_
_entity.id
_entity.type
_entity.pdbx_description
1 polymer ?
#
loop_
_entity_poly.entity_id
_entity_poly.type
_entity_poly.pdbx_seq_one_letter_code
_entity_poly.pdbx_strand_id
1 'polypeptide(L)'
;MAETAYPLPQALLRLLKEDPRYKLDAYLFVFQALDYARKLGMGREAPSEPLPEDVRQEAQRLGLEASPEEEEEARHVSGQELCEAARLYATEQYGYLAKTVLNSWGIYSTSDFGEIVYNLIRVGLMRKTREDRREDFDNVYDFEEVFCRNYQFARPNRTRPVE
;
A
#
# COMPACT_ATOMS: atom_id res chain seq x y z
N MET A 1 4.35 -9.68 30.49
CA MET A 1 4.67 -9.07 29.18
C MET A 1 3.34 -8.70 28.57
N ALA A 2 3.04 -7.40 28.47
CA ALA A 2 1.76 -6.96 27.95
C ALA A 2 1.72 -7.28 26.45
N GLU A 3 0.85 -8.21 26.09
CA GLU A 3 0.39 -8.41 24.73
C GLU A 3 -0.37 -7.14 24.36
N THR A 4 0.32 -6.17 23.77
CA THR A 4 -0.31 -4.98 23.20
C THR A 4 -1.11 -5.45 21.99
N ALA A 5 -2.31 -5.97 22.25
CA ALA A 5 -3.37 -6.00 21.27
C ALA A 5 -3.64 -4.54 20.90
N TYR A 6 -2.91 -4.01 19.92
CA TYR A 6 -3.30 -2.79 19.25
C TYR A 6 -4.66 -3.12 18.64
N PRO A 7 -5.78 -2.61 19.18
CA PRO A 7 -7.06 -2.85 18.54
C PRO A 7 -6.92 -2.31 17.13
N LEU A 8 -7.30 -3.12 16.13
CA LEU A 8 -7.36 -2.64 14.76
C LEU A 8 -8.12 -1.30 14.78
N PRO A 9 -7.56 -0.23 14.18
CA PRO A 9 -8.20 1.07 14.20
C PRO A 9 -9.67 0.94 13.83
N GLN A 10 -10.57 1.57 14.59
CA GLN A 10 -12.02 1.45 14.36
C GLN A 10 -12.40 1.82 12.91
N ALA A 11 -11.65 2.75 12.32
CA ALA A 11 -11.68 3.11 10.91
C ALA A 11 -11.48 1.91 9.97
N LEU A 12 -10.50 1.05 10.25
CA LEU A 12 -10.21 -0.15 9.45
C LEU A 12 -11.28 -1.24 9.65
N LEU A 13 -11.79 -1.41 10.88
CA LEU A 13 -12.92 -2.32 11.14
C LEU A 13 -14.18 -1.90 10.37
N ARG A 14 -14.40 -0.60 10.22
CA ARG A 14 -15.49 -0.06 9.41
C ARG A 14 -15.29 -0.37 7.93
N LEU A 15 -14.07 -0.19 7.40
CA LEU A 15 -13.75 -0.55 6.02
C LEU A 15 -14.00 -2.03 5.72
N LEU A 16 -13.55 -2.93 6.59
CA LEU A 16 -13.75 -4.38 6.42
C LEU A 16 -15.23 -4.79 6.41
N LYS A 17 -16.11 -3.99 7.01
CA LYS A 17 -17.56 -4.21 6.97
C LYS A 17 -18.20 -3.60 5.74
N GLU A 18 -17.74 -2.42 5.31
CA GLU A 18 -18.30 -1.69 4.16
C GLU A 18 -17.86 -2.30 2.82
N ASP A 19 -16.61 -2.75 2.71
CA ASP A 19 -16.05 -3.32 1.50
C ASP A 19 -15.44 -4.71 1.76
N PRO A 20 -16.28 -5.76 1.79
CA PRO A 20 -15.83 -7.12 2.09
C PRO A 20 -15.05 -7.77 0.94
N ARG A 21 -14.87 -7.08 -0.19
CA ARG A 21 -14.05 -7.57 -1.32
C ARG A 21 -12.59 -7.75 -0.89
N TYR A 22 -12.10 -6.88 0.00
CA TYR A 22 -10.72 -6.85 0.46
C TYR A 22 -10.58 -7.32 1.90
N LYS A 23 -9.68 -8.28 2.14
CA LYS A 23 -9.38 -8.78 3.49
C LYS A 23 -8.46 -7.82 4.23
N LEU A 24 -8.34 -8.00 5.56
CA LEU A 24 -7.41 -7.22 6.40
C LEU A 24 -5.99 -7.20 5.81
N ASP A 25 -5.51 -8.35 5.36
CA ASP A 25 -4.19 -8.49 4.75
C ASP A 25 -3.99 -7.61 3.51
N ALA A 26 -5.05 -7.32 2.74
CA ALA A 26 -4.97 -6.44 1.58
C ALA A 26 -4.62 -5.00 1.98
N TYR A 27 -5.26 -4.50 3.06
CA TYR A 27 -4.95 -3.18 3.61
C TYR A 27 -3.55 -3.12 4.21
N LEU A 28 -3.15 -4.16 4.94
CA LEU A 28 -1.79 -4.26 5.50
C LEU A 28 -0.73 -4.29 4.40
N PHE A 29 -0.98 -5.05 3.34
CA PHE A 29 -0.09 -5.13 2.18
C PHE A 29 0.11 -3.75 1.52
N VAL A 30 -0.95 -2.95 1.37
CA VAL A 30 -0.83 -1.58 0.80
C VAL A 30 0.03 -0.67 1.69
N PHE A 31 -0.11 -0.74 3.01
CA PHE A 31 0.78 0.01 3.92
C PHE A 31 2.23 -0.45 3.81
N GLN A 32 2.47 -1.76 3.73
CA GLN A 32 3.82 -2.31 3.57
C GLN A 32 4.45 -1.93 2.23
N ALA A 33 3.68 -1.96 1.15
CA ALA A 33 4.12 -1.52 -0.18
C ALA A 33 4.45 -0.02 -0.19
N LEU A 34 3.67 0.81 0.50
CA LEU A 34 3.94 2.24 0.63
C LEU A 34 5.23 2.51 1.42
N ASP A 35 5.43 1.83 2.55
CA ASP A 35 6.69 1.90 3.31
C ASP A 35 7.89 1.44 2.47
N TYR A 36 7.71 0.36 1.70
CA TYR A 36 8.72 -0.14 0.77
C TYR A 36 9.05 0.89 -0.33
N ALA A 37 8.04 1.56 -0.90
CA ALA A 37 8.24 2.64 -1.88
C ALA A 37 9.10 3.77 -1.30
N ARG A 38 8.80 4.21 -0.07
CA ARG A 38 9.56 5.25 0.63
C ARG A 38 11.01 4.83 0.88
N LYS A 39 11.24 3.56 1.25
CA LYS A 39 12.59 2.99 1.42
C LYS A 39 13.38 2.94 0.12
N LEU A 40 12.71 2.78 -1.02
CA LEU A 40 13.31 2.90 -2.35
C LEU A 40 13.56 4.35 -2.78
N GLY A 41 13.17 5.33 -1.97
CA GLY A 41 13.31 6.75 -2.27
C GLY A 41 12.26 7.29 -3.24
N MET A 42 11.18 6.53 -3.51
CA MET A 42 10.06 6.98 -4.34
C MET A 42 9.28 8.11 -3.67
N GLY A 43 8.51 8.82 -4.49
CA GLY A 43 7.67 9.91 -4.06
C GLY A 43 8.36 11.28 -4.06
N ARG A 44 7.53 12.31 -4.00
CA ARG A 44 7.92 13.72 -4.13
C ARG A 44 7.28 14.56 -3.04
N GLU A 45 7.86 15.72 -2.77
CA GLU A 45 7.20 16.74 -1.96
C GLU A 45 6.00 17.27 -2.74
N ALA A 46 4.80 17.06 -2.20
CA ALA A 46 3.57 17.59 -2.74
C ALA A 46 2.60 17.89 -1.59
N PRO A 47 1.88 19.03 -1.64
CA PRO A 47 0.94 19.37 -0.58
C PRO A 47 -0.23 18.39 -0.60
N SER A 48 -0.50 17.78 0.56
CA SER A 48 -1.69 16.96 0.73
C SER A 48 -2.96 17.81 0.60
N GLU A 49 -3.97 17.26 -0.05
CA GLU A 49 -5.30 17.84 -0.04
C GLU A 49 -5.89 17.74 1.38
N PRO A 50 -6.56 18.80 1.88
CA PRO A 50 -7.24 18.74 3.16
C PRO A 50 -8.30 17.62 3.15
N LEU A 51 -8.28 16.77 4.17
CA LEU A 51 -9.36 15.81 4.38
C LEU A 51 -10.70 16.54 4.58
N PRO A 52 -11.82 15.96 4.11
CA PRO A 52 -13.17 16.42 4.44
C PRO A 52 -13.34 16.62 5.96
N GLU A 53 -14.15 17.61 6.34
CA GLU A 53 -14.27 18.02 7.74
C GLU A 53 -14.76 16.89 8.65
N ASP A 54 -15.73 16.10 8.18
CA ASP A 54 -16.26 14.93 8.85
C ASP A 54 -15.21 13.84 9.08
N VAL A 55 -14.38 13.56 8.07
CA VAL A 55 -13.29 12.59 8.15
C VAL A 55 -12.21 13.06 9.11
N ARG A 56 -11.87 14.36 9.08
CA ARG A 56 -10.90 14.97 10.00
C ARG A 56 -11.35 14.88 11.45
N GLN A 57 -12.61 15.25 11.73
CA GLN A 57 -13.17 15.20 13.09
C GLN A 57 -13.20 13.77 13.63
N GLU A 58 -13.53 12.79 12.79
CA GLU A 58 -13.52 11.38 13.20
C GLU A 58 -12.09 10.87 13.43
N ALA A 59 -11.13 11.23 12.57
CA ALA A 59 -9.72 10.88 12.77
C ALA A 59 -9.16 11.45 14.08
N GLN A 60 -9.48 12.72 14.40
CA GLN A 60 -9.16 13.36 15.68
C GLN A 60 -9.75 12.60 16.87
N ARG A 61 -11.05 12.27 16.80
CA ARG A 61 -11.74 11.52 17.84
C ARG A 61 -11.11 10.14 18.09
N LEU A 62 -10.61 9.50 17.04
CA LEU A 62 -10.00 8.17 17.09
C LEU A 62 -8.50 8.21 17.39
N GLY A 63 -7.87 9.38 17.52
CA GLY A 63 -6.43 9.52 17.74
C GLY A 63 -5.60 9.00 16.55
N LEU A 64 -6.13 9.10 15.33
CA LEU A 64 -5.50 8.69 14.08
C LEU A 64 -4.94 9.87 13.30
N GLU A 65 -4.91 11.05 13.91
CA GLU A 65 -4.31 12.23 13.31
C GLU A 65 -2.80 12.08 13.21
N ALA A 66 -2.26 12.23 11.99
CA ALA A 66 -0.83 12.34 11.79
C ALA A 66 -0.34 13.63 12.46
N SER A 67 0.83 13.57 13.09
CA SER A 67 1.45 14.79 13.60
C SER A 67 1.84 15.70 12.41
N PRO A 68 1.94 17.02 12.61
CA PRO A 68 2.42 17.93 11.58
C PRO A 68 3.80 17.53 11.03
N GLU A 69 4.65 16.95 11.87
CA GLU A 69 5.98 16.45 11.53
C GLU A 69 5.89 15.20 10.63
N GLU A 70 4.98 14.27 10.93
CA GLU A 70 4.70 13.09 10.10
C GLU A 70 4.10 13.48 8.73
N GLU A 71 3.38 14.59 8.66
CA GLU A 71 2.85 15.14 7.41
C GLU A 71 3.92 15.82 6.55
N GLU A 72 4.84 16.57 7.16
CA GLU A 72 5.94 17.24 6.45
C GLU A 72 6.99 16.26 5.93
N GLU A 73 7.27 15.18 6.65
CA GLU A 73 8.25 14.18 6.25
C GLU A 73 7.70 13.15 5.24
N ALA A 74 6.37 13.05 5.10
CA ALA A 74 5.74 12.09 4.22
C ALA A 74 5.85 12.51 2.74
N ARG A 75 6.86 11.97 2.04
CA ARG A 75 6.91 12.03 0.57
C ARG A 75 5.64 11.41 -0.03
N HIS A 76 5.05 12.14 -0.97
CA HIS A 76 3.87 11.70 -1.69
C HIS A 76 4.24 10.71 -2.79
N VAL A 77 3.76 9.48 -2.67
CA VAL A 77 4.00 8.41 -3.64
C VAL A 77 2.80 8.36 -4.60
N SER A 78 3.06 8.49 -5.90
CA SER A 78 2.01 8.40 -6.93
C SER A 78 1.43 6.99 -7.01
N GLY A 79 0.24 6.85 -7.62
CA GLY A 79 -0.39 5.55 -7.81
C GLY A 79 0.47 4.58 -8.60
N GLN A 80 1.18 5.06 -9.62
CA GLN A 80 2.08 4.23 -10.43
C GLN A 80 3.32 3.79 -9.66
N GLU A 81 3.93 4.68 -8.87
CA GLU A 81 5.06 4.32 -8.00
C GLU A 81 4.63 3.30 -6.93
N LEU A 82 3.45 3.48 -6.32
CA LEU A 82 2.92 2.52 -5.35
C LEU A 82 2.64 1.16 -6.00
N CYS A 83 2.09 1.13 -7.22
CA CYS A 83 1.89 -0.13 -7.96
C CYS A 83 3.21 -0.86 -8.19
N GLU A 84 4.25 -0.13 -8.61
CA GLU A 84 5.57 -0.70 -8.86
C GLU A 84 6.24 -1.19 -7.58
N ALA A 85 6.15 -0.41 -6.49
CA ALA A 85 6.64 -0.83 -5.19
C ALA A 85 5.89 -2.06 -4.67
N ALA A 86 4.56 -2.13 -4.84
CA ALA A 86 3.76 -3.31 -4.52
C ALA A 86 4.20 -4.52 -5.35
N ARG A 87 4.51 -4.35 -6.63
CA ARG A 87 5.03 -5.42 -7.49
C ARG A 87 6.34 -5.98 -6.95
N LEU A 88 7.30 -5.10 -6.68
CA LEU A 88 8.62 -5.47 -6.17
C LEU A 88 8.50 -6.13 -4.79
N TYR A 89 7.72 -5.53 -3.89
CA TYR A 89 7.50 -6.04 -2.54
C TYR A 89 6.84 -7.43 -2.56
N ALA A 90 5.75 -7.62 -3.31
CA ALA A 90 5.11 -8.93 -3.43
C ALA A 90 6.04 -9.99 -4.04
N THR A 91 6.85 -9.59 -5.01
CA THR A 91 7.85 -10.45 -5.65
C THR A 91 8.94 -10.88 -4.67
N GLU A 92 9.41 -9.96 -3.82
CA GLU A 92 10.43 -10.23 -2.80
C GLU A 92 9.88 -11.13 -1.68
N GLN A 93 8.66 -10.86 -1.20
CA GLN A 93 8.07 -11.59 -0.07
C GLN A 93 7.51 -12.96 -0.46
N TYR A 94 6.88 -13.08 -1.63
CA TYR A 94 6.08 -14.24 -2.00
C TYR A 94 6.55 -14.95 -3.27
N GLY A 95 7.44 -14.35 -4.06
CA GLY A 95 7.94 -14.92 -5.31
C GLY A 95 6.80 -15.34 -6.25
N TYR A 96 6.86 -16.56 -6.79
CA TYR A 96 5.83 -17.12 -7.67
C TYR A 96 4.44 -17.25 -7.03
N LEU A 97 4.35 -17.20 -5.70
CA LEU A 97 3.06 -17.25 -5.00
C LEU A 97 2.40 -15.87 -4.88
N ALA A 98 3.07 -14.78 -5.26
CA ALA A 98 2.57 -13.42 -5.14
C ALA A 98 1.14 -13.27 -5.68
N LYS A 99 0.89 -13.70 -6.92
CA LYS A 99 -0.46 -13.68 -7.50
C LYS A 99 -1.48 -14.45 -6.67
N THR A 100 -1.14 -15.65 -6.21
CA THR A 100 -2.06 -16.49 -5.43
C THR A 100 -2.38 -15.86 -4.09
N VAL A 101 -1.37 -15.30 -3.42
CA VAL A 101 -1.49 -14.62 -2.12
C VAL A 101 -2.36 -13.37 -2.26
N LEU A 102 -2.05 -12.49 -3.22
CA LEU A 102 -2.82 -11.27 -3.49
C LEU A 102 -4.28 -11.60 -3.85
N ASN A 103 -4.52 -12.56 -4.74
CA ASN A 103 -5.86 -13.00 -5.10
C ASN A 103 -6.63 -13.52 -3.87
N SER A 104 -5.95 -14.24 -2.96
CA SER A 104 -6.57 -14.74 -1.73
C SER A 104 -7.03 -13.63 -0.79
N TRP A 105 -6.46 -12.42 -0.93
CA TRP A 105 -6.83 -11.22 -0.16
C TRP A 105 -7.83 -10.32 -0.89
N GLY A 106 -8.23 -10.71 -2.11
CA GLY A 106 -9.18 -9.96 -2.94
C GLY A 106 -8.52 -8.98 -3.91
N ILE A 107 -7.20 -8.98 -4.05
CA ILE A 107 -6.45 -8.13 -4.97
C ILE A 107 -6.16 -8.92 -6.25
N TYR A 108 -6.79 -8.55 -7.36
CA TYR A 108 -6.67 -9.25 -8.64
C TYR A 108 -5.96 -8.43 -9.72
N SER A 109 -5.83 -7.12 -9.50
CA SER A 109 -5.32 -6.15 -10.47
C SER A 109 -4.70 -4.94 -9.78
N THR A 110 -4.02 -4.08 -10.53
CA THR A 110 -3.50 -2.82 -10.00
C THR A 110 -4.61 -1.85 -9.60
N SER A 111 -5.78 -1.88 -10.27
CA SER A 111 -6.97 -1.11 -9.90
C SER A 111 -7.45 -1.42 -8.47
N ASP A 112 -7.27 -2.65 -7.99
CA ASP A 112 -7.62 -3.02 -6.61
C ASP A 112 -6.75 -2.29 -5.58
N PHE A 113 -5.48 -2.00 -5.90
CA PHE A 113 -4.66 -1.16 -5.04
C PHE A 113 -5.26 0.25 -4.93
N GLY A 114 -5.74 0.80 -6.06
CA GLY A 114 -6.42 2.10 -6.09
C GLY A 114 -7.69 2.10 -5.23
N GLU A 115 -8.53 1.07 -5.33
CA GLU A 115 -9.73 0.93 -4.50
C GLU A 115 -9.37 0.88 -3.00
N ILE A 116 -8.34 0.13 -2.62
CA ILE A 116 -7.87 0.04 -1.23
C ILE A 116 -7.33 1.38 -0.74
N VAL A 117 -6.51 2.07 -1.53
CA VAL A 117 -5.97 3.40 -1.19
C VAL A 117 -7.09 4.41 -0.99
N TYR A 118 -8.08 4.44 -1.89
CA TYR A 118 -9.22 5.37 -1.76
C TYR A 118 -10.15 5.01 -0.60
N ASN A 119 -10.29 3.73 -0.25
CA ASN A 119 -10.94 3.31 0.98
C ASN A 119 -10.20 3.87 2.21
N LEU A 120 -8.87 3.81 2.24
CA LEU A 120 -8.05 4.34 3.34
C LEU A 120 -8.11 5.88 3.43
N ILE A 121 -8.13 6.58 2.30
CA ILE A 121 -8.32 8.04 2.24
C ILE A 121 -9.68 8.42 2.82
N ARG A 122 -10.73 7.68 2.48
CA ARG A 122 -12.11 7.95 2.95
C ARG A 122 -12.23 7.93 4.47
N VAL A 123 -11.41 7.12 5.16
CA VAL A 123 -11.41 7.02 6.63
C VAL A 123 -10.26 7.77 7.29
N GLY A 124 -9.52 8.58 6.53
CA GLY A 124 -8.44 9.43 7.05
C GLY A 124 -7.14 8.70 7.39
N LEU A 125 -7.00 7.43 7.02
CA LEU A 125 -5.78 6.63 7.24
C LEU A 125 -4.70 6.87 6.17
N MET A 126 -5.08 7.49 5.05
CA MET A 126 -4.16 7.94 4.00
C MET A 126 -4.59 9.32 3.50
N ARG A 127 -3.65 10.00 2.82
CA ARG A 127 -3.90 11.30 2.19
C ARG A 127 -3.56 11.21 0.71
N LYS A 128 -4.15 12.13 -0.06
CA LYS A 128 -3.89 12.31 -1.48
C LYS A 128 -3.57 13.77 -1.76
N THR A 129 -2.94 14.01 -2.88
CA THR A 129 -2.81 15.31 -3.51
C THR A 129 -4.02 15.60 -4.39
N ARG A 130 -4.05 16.77 -5.03
CA ARG A 130 -5.11 17.15 -5.96
C ARG A 130 -4.97 16.44 -7.31
N GLU A 131 -3.75 16.05 -7.63
CA GLU A 131 -3.37 15.41 -8.88
C GLU A 131 -3.71 13.92 -8.87
N ASP A 132 -3.73 13.29 -7.69
CA ASP A 132 -3.99 11.84 -7.59
C ASP A 132 -5.43 11.50 -7.96
N ARG A 133 -5.51 10.48 -8.79
CA ARG A 133 -6.74 9.89 -9.28
C ARG A 133 -6.73 8.39 -9.03
N ARG A 134 -7.91 7.83 -8.77
CA ARG A 134 -8.05 6.39 -8.62
C ARG A 134 -7.67 5.66 -9.92
N GLU A 135 -7.92 6.33 -11.05
CA GLU A 135 -7.56 5.83 -12.38
C GLU A 135 -6.04 5.73 -12.60
N ASP A 136 -5.21 6.38 -11.75
CA ASP A 136 -3.74 6.25 -11.83
C ASP A 136 -3.25 4.82 -11.57
N PHE A 137 -4.11 3.98 -10.99
CA PHE A 137 -3.87 2.58 -10.69
C PHE A 137 -4.36 1.64 -11.79
N ASP A 138 -5.08 2.14 -12.79
CA ASP A 138 -5.71 1.28 -13.79
C ASP A 138 -4.70 0.74 -14.79
N ASN A 139 -4.69 -0.59 -14.95
CA ASN A 139 -3.89 -1.31 -15.94
C ASN A 139 -2.39 -0.95 -15.95
N VAL A 140 -1.79 -0.67 -14.78
CA VAL A 140 -0.36 -0.32 -14.69
C VAL A 140 0.52 -1.52 -15.10
N TYR A 141 0.11 -2.74 -14.72
CA TYR A 141 0.67 -3.98 -15.23
C TYR A 141 -0.32 -5.15 -15.05
N ASP A 142 -0.07 -6.23 -15.79
CA ASP A 142 -0.80 -7.48 -15.67
C ASP A 142 -0.13 -8.43 -14.66
N PHE A 143 -0.92 -9.00 -13.73
CA PHE A 143 -0.42 -9.86 -12.66
C PHE A 143 0.13 -11.21 -13.18
N GLU A 144 -0.45 -11.75 -14.25
CA GLU A 144 0.06 -13.00 -14.85
C GLU A 144 1.44 -12.77 -15.48
N GLU A 145 1.61 -11.64 -16.16
CA GLU A 145 2.90 -11.26 -16.75
C GLU A 145 3.98 -11.09 -15.67
N VAL A 146 3.72 -10.29 -14.64
CA VAL A 146 4.77 -9.88 -13.70
C VAL A 146 5.07 -10.91 -12.62
N PHE A 147 4.09 -11.71 -12.18
CA PHE A 147 4.28 -12.69 -11.09
C PHE A 147 4.49 -14.12 -11.57
N CYS A 148 4.00 -14.49 -12.77
CA CYS A 148 4.10 -15.86 -13.25
C CYS A 148 5.13 -16.04 -14.37
N ARG A 149 5.30 -15.05 -15.27
CA ARG A 149 6.13 -15.20 -16.47
C ARG A 149 7.53 -14.60 -16.38
N ASN A 150 7.70 -13.49 -15.66
CA ASN A 150 8.92 -12.67 -15.71
C ASN A 150 9.85 -12.76 -14.47
N TYR A 151 9.74 -13.79 -13.63
CA TYR A 151 10.62 -13.91 -12.46
C TYR A 151 12.04 -14.36 -12.87
N GLN A 152 12.98 -13.42 -12.87
CA GLN A 152 14.40 -13.74 -13.00
C GLN A 152 14.94 -14.24 -11.65
N PHE A 153 15.33 -15.52 -11.58
CA PHE A 153 16.15 -15.99 -10.47
C PHE A 153 17.44 -15.17 -10.43
N ALA A 154 17.56 -14.26 -9.47
CA ALA A 154 18.85 -13.72 -9.10
C ALA A 154 19.72 -14.89 -8.62
N ARG A 155 20.57 -15.43 -9.51
CA ARG A 155 21.56 -16.43 -9.11
C ARG A 155 22.44 -15.75 -8.06
N PRO A 156 22.51 -16.25 -6.82
CA PRO A 156 23.46 -15.71 -5.85
C PRO A 156 24.84 -15.83 -6.48
N ASN A 157 25.55 -14.70 -6.56
CA ASN A 157 26.85 -14.62 -7.21
C ASN A 157 27.81 -15.56 -6.46
N ARG A 158 28.06 -16.74 -7.03
CA ARG A 158 29.11 -17.66 -6.56
C ARG A 158 30.44 -17.01 -6.94
N THR A 159 30.94 -16.13 -6.08
CA THR A 159 32.36 -15.80 -6.05
C THR A 159 33.11 -17.11 -5.87
N ARG A 160 33.81 -17.55 -6.92
CA ARG A 160 34.75 -18.65 -6.81
C ARG A 160 35.87 -18.18 -5.87
N PRO A 161 36.32 -18.99 -4.90
CA PRO A 161 37.58 -18.70 -4.24
C PRO A 161 38.67 -18.77 -5.31
N VAL A 162 39.51 -17.74 -5.33
CA VAL A 162 40.73 -17.70 -6.12
C VAL A 162 41.74 -18.58 -5.37
N GLU A 163 42.22 -19.64 -6.01
CA GLU A 163 43.31 -20.49 -5.51
C GLU A 163 44.65 -19.72 -5.46
#